data_AF-A0A1A2VPJ5-F1
#
_entry.id   AF-A0A1A2VPJ5-F1
#
_cell.length_a   1.000
_cell.length_b   1.000
_cell.length_c   1.000
_cell.angle_alpha   90.00
_cell.angle_beta   90.00
_cell.angle_gamma   90.00
#
_symmetry.space_group_name_H-M   'P 1'
#
loop_
_entity.id
_entity.type
_entity.pdbx_description
1 polymer ?
#
loop_
_entity_poly.entity_id
_entity_poly.type
_entity_poly.pdbx_seq_one_letter_code
_entity_poly.pdbx_strand_id
1 'polypeptide(L)'
;MGDNRYLYPGFQQSVDPNQSIDHPTGTQFLWPKTDVPQQPWVGTDQVHISSVTMSGRDATVVACEYTFGTAQPARNGYEPNIGEPPPFSGIDAMRITMTAPAKPGPQFPQQGPARAPSVDVFNGWRITGHQGGYFARSGVGDEWPNAIEDRNTCLNKAPQHPGLVRGGQYPRTDFPTQPPSPGWPAPTAAS
;
A
#
# COMPACT_ATOMS: atom_id res chain seq x y z
N MET A 1 -16.27 7.85 4.81
CA MET A 1 -16.33 6.51 5.43
C MET A 1 -15.81 5.52 4.42
N GLY A 2 -15.03 4.54 4.88
CA GLY A 2 -14.69 3.39 4.03
C GLY A 2 -15.97 2.60 3.74
N ASP A 3 -16.12 2.10 2.53
CA ASP A 3 -17.29 1.32 2.11
C ASP A 3 -16.79 0.22 1.18
N ASN A 4 -17.29 -0.99 1.37
CA ASN A 4 -16.89 -2.15 0.58
C ASN A 4 -17.17 -1.96 -0.92
N ARG A 5 -18.06 -1.04 -1.31
CA ARG A 5 -18.28 -0.68 -2.72
C ARG A 5 -17.06 -0.04 -3.40
N TYR A 6 -16.08 0.43 -2.63
CA TYR A 6 -14.82 0.98 -3.14
C TYR A 6 -13.70 -0.05 -3.23
N LEU A 7 -13.94 -1.30 -2.81
CA LEU A 7 -12.99 -2.38 -3.02
C LEU A 7 -12.81 -2.63 -4.52
N TYR A 8 -11.58 -2.97 -4.91
CA TYR A 8 -11.32 -3.32 -6.29
C TYR A 8 -12.11 -4.56 -6.70
N PRO A 9 -12.52 -4.68 -7.97
CA PRO A 9 -13.11 -5.92 -8.46
C PRO A 9 -12.20 -7.11 -8.15
N GLY A 10 -12.77 -8.22 -7.70
CA GLY A 10 -12.02 -9.42 -7.28
C GLY A 10 -11.51 -9.41 -5.83
N PHE A 11 -11.52 -8.27 -5.13
CA PHE A 11 -10.95 -8.16 -3.78
C PHE A 11 -11.54 -9.19 -2.80
N GLN A 12 -12.87 -9.32 -2.75
CA GLN A 12 -13.53 -10.22 -1.80
C GLN A 12 -13.15 -11.69 -2.00
N GLN A 13 -12.84 -12.09 -3.23
CA GLN A 13 -12.45 -13.46 -3.58
C GLN A 13 -10.96 -13.71 -3.34
N SER A 14 -10.15 -12.66 -3.44
CA SER A 14 -8.70 -12.72 -3.45
C SER A 14 -8.03 -12.28 -2.17
N VAL A 15 -8.72 -11.62 -1.25
CA VAL A 15 -8.14 -11.21 0.03
C VAL A 15 -8.77 -12.00 1.15
N ASP A 16 -7.96 -12.75 1.89
CA ASP A 16 -8.43 -13.51 3.04
C ASP A 16 -9.08 -12.58 4.09
N PRO A 17 -10.12 -13.05 4.80
CA PRO A 17 -10.77 -12.25 5.82
C PRO A 17 -9.82 -11.98 7.01
N ASN A 18 -10.05 -10.86 7.70
CA ASN A 18 -9.36 -10.51 8.94
C ASN A 18 -9.47 -11.65 9.98
N GLN A 19 -8.35 -11.99 10.60
CA GLN A 19 -8.27 -12.96 11.68
C GLN A 19 -8.26 -12.29 13.07
N SER A 20 -8.43 -13.07 14.14
CA SER A 20 -8.33 -12.56 15.52
C SER A 20 -6.88 -12.21 15.89
N ILE A 21 -6.71 -11.56 17.04
CA ILE A 21 -5.39 -11.19 17.60
C ILE A 21 -4.49 -12.40 17.89
N ASP A 22 -5.07 -13.60 18.00
CA ASP A 22 -4.34 -14.84 18.29
C ASP A 22 -3.66 -15.44 17.05
N HIS A 23 -3.92 -14.87 15.86
CA HIS A 23 -3.30 -15.27 14.59
C HIS A 23 -2.09 -14.40 14.25
N PRO A 24 -1.23 -14.83 13.31
CA PRO A 24 -0.08 -14.03 12.87
C PRO A 24 -0.47 -12.60 12.51
N THR A 25 0.35 -11.64 12.92
CA THR A 25 0.20 -10.18 12.76
C THR A 25 -0.27 -9.80 11.36
N GLY A 26 0.32 -10.41 10.33
CA GLY A 26 -0.02 -10.14 8.93
C GLY A 26 -1.45 -10.49 8.49
N THR A 27 -2.15 -11.33 9.26
CA THR A 27 -3.50 -11.83 8.90
C THR A 27 -4.64 -11.05 9.58
N GLN A 28 -4.32 -10.17 10.53
CA GLN A 28 -5.30 -9.56 11.42
C GLN A 28 -6.09 -8.41 10.77
N PHE A 29 -5.49 -7.69 9.81
CA PHE A 29 -6.07 -6.48 9.20
C PHE A 29 -5.83 -6.41 7.69
N LEU A 30 -6.29 -7.41 6.96
CA LEU A 30 -6.26 -7.47 5.49
C LEU A 30 -7.35 -6.62 4.83
N TRP A 31 -8.48 -6.42 5.50
CA TRP A 31 -9.63 -5.66 4.99
C TRP A 31 -9.66 -4.24 5.57
N PRO A 32 -10.01 -3.23 4.77
CA PRO A 32 -10.08 -1.84 5.24
C PRO A 32 -11.19 -1.66 6.27
N LYS A 33 -10.98 -0.73 7.20
CA LYS A 33 -12.02 -0.30 8.13
C LYS A 33 -13.07 0.55 7.42
N THR A 34 -14.33 0.26 7.69
CA THR A 34 -15.47 1.00 7.14
C THR A 34 -16.13 1.94 8.17
N ASP A 35 -15.80 1.77 9.45
CA ASP A 35 -16.44 2.42 10.60
C ASP A 35 -15.83 3.78 10.99
N VAL A 36 -14.64 4.11 10.50
CA VAL A 36 -13.95 5.37 10.83
C VAL A 36 -13.95 6.33 9.63
N PRO A 37 -14.48 7.56 9.78
CA PRO A 37 -14.29 8.61 8.78
C PRO A 37 -12.81 8.95 8.64
N GLN A 38 -12.26 8.78 7.43
CA GLN A 38 -10.91 9.25 7.10
C GLN A 38 -11.00 10.52 6.25
N GLN A 39 -10.11 11.47 6.51
CA GLN A 39 -9.95 12.63 5.64
C GLN A 39 -9.21 12.21 4.36
N PRO A 40 -9.63 12.71 3.19
CA PRO A 40 -8.96 12.36 1.94
C PRO A 40 -7.53 12.92 1.93
N TRP A 41 -6.58 12.07 1.59
CA TRP A 41 -5.21 12.49 1.36
C TRP A 41 -5.08 13.29 0.07
N VAL A 42 -4.07 14.16 0.04
CA VAL A 42 -3.59 14.84 -1.15
C VAL A 42 -2.15 14.43 -1.43
N GLY A 43 -1.69 14.67 -2.65
CA GLY A 43 -0.32 14.34 -3.07
C GLY A 43 -0.22 13.01 -3.80
N THR A 44 0.96 12.40 -3.71
CA THR A 44 1.34 11.18 -4.41
C THR A 44 2.00 10.22 -3.44
N ASP A 45 1.37 9.06 -3.25
CA ASP A 45 1.98 7.92 -2.58
C ASP A 45 2.76 7.09 -3.61
N GLN A 46 3.94 6.61 -3.24
CA GLN A 46 4.78 5.79 -4.12
C GLN A 46 5.12 4.48 -3.45
N VAL A 47 4.85 3.38 -4.15
CA VAL A 47 5.18 2.04 -3.70
C VAL A 47 6.11 1.39 -4.73
N HIS A 48 7.27 0.91 -4.28
CA HIS A 48 8.25 0.25 -5.13
C HIS A 48 8.51 -1.17 -4.65
N ILE A 49 8.34 -2.17 -5.52
CA ILE A 49 8.69 -3.55 -5.20
C ILE A 49 10.20 -3.67 -5.03
N SER A 50 10.64 -4.04 -3.82
CA SER A 50 12.06 -4.23 -3.49
C SER A 50 12.50 -5.65 -3.80
N SER A 51 11.69 -6.64 -3.45
CA SER A 51 11.99 -8.06 -3.68
C SER A 51 10.72 -8.89 -3.84
N VAL A 52 10.86 -10.01 -4.55
CA VAL A 52 9.84 -11.05 -4.69
C VAL A 52 10.51 -12.40 -4.49
N THR A 53 10.02 -13.18 -3.52
CA THR A 53 10.52 -14.52 -3.22
C THR A 53 9.40 -15.52 -3.36
N MET A 54 9.69 -16.66 -3.98
CA MET A 54 8.74 -17.75 -4.21
C MET A 54 9.16 -19.01 -3.45
N SER A 55 8.20 -19.71 -2.86
CA SER A 55 8.35 -21.06 -2.29
C SER A 55 7.16 -21.91 -2.74
N GLY A 56 7.36 -22.74 -3.77
CA GLY A 56 6.25 -23.44 -4.42
C GLY A 56 5.24 -22.44 -5.00
N ARG A 57 4.02 -22.42 -4.45
CA ARG A 57 2.99 -21.46 -4.85
C ARG A 57 2.91 -20.24 -3.93
N ASP A 58 3.62 -20.24 -2.81
CA ASP A 58 3.60 -19.11 -1.90
C ASP A 58 4.61 -18.07 -2.35
N ALA A 59 4.17 -16.82 -2.37
CA ALA A 59 4.96 -15.66 -2.73
C ALA A 59 5.05 -14.72 -1.53
N THR A 60 6.23 -14.15 -1.31
CA THR A 60 6.43 -13.00 -0.43
C THR A 60 6.95 -11.86 -1.26
N VAL A 61 6.25 -10.73 -1.22
CA VAL A 61 6.68 -9.47 -1.82
C VAL A 61 7.05 -8.52 -0.70
N VAL A 62 8.22 -7.91 -0.81
CA VAL A 62 8.58 -6.76 0.01
C VAL A 62 8.62 -5.53 -0.88
N ALA A 63 7.94 -4.47 -0.44
CA ALA A 63 7.90 -3.20 -1.14
C ALA A 63 8.23 -2.04 -0.19
N CYS A 64 8.70 -0.95 -0.78
CA CYS A 64 9.01 0.29 -0.09
C CYS A 64 7.91 1.30 -0.38
N GLU A 65 7.24 1.77 0.67
CA GLU A 65 6.24 2.83 0.63
C GLU A 65 6.88 4.17 0.98
N TYR A 66 6.54 5.20 0.21
CA TYR A 66 7.06 6.55 0.37
C TYR A 66 5.90 7.54 0.47
N THR A 67 5.45 7.79 1.70
CA THR A 67 4.29 8.63 2.02
C THR A 67 4.63 10.11 2.20
N PHE A 68 5.92 10.47 2.21
CA PHE A 68 6.37 11.87 2.34
C PHE A 68 5.95 12.79 1.19
N GLY A 69 5.44 12.26 0.08
CA GLY A 69 4.78 13.00 -1.00
C GLY A 69 3.29 13.24 -0.77
N THR A 70 2.74 12.84 0.38
CA THR A 70 1.31 12.92 0.72
C THR A 70 1.07 13.70 2.00
N ALA A 71 -0.15 14.23 2.12
CA ALA A 71 -0.59 14.92 3.31
C ALA A 71 -2.10 14.80 3.54
N GLN A 72 -2.51 15.09 4.76
CA GLN A 72 -3.90 15.25 5.16
C GLN A 72 -4.23 16.71 5.51
N PRO A 73 -5.47 17.16 5.32
CA PRO A 73 -5.86 18.51 5.75
C PRO A 73 -5.68 18.69 7.27
N ALA A 74 -5.14 19.84 7.65
CA ALA A 74 -4.95 20.26 9.03
C ALA A 74 -5.57 21.66 9.25
N ARG A 75 -5.60 22.13 10.49
CA ARG A 75 -6.22 23.43 10.85
C ARG A 75 -5.65 24.59 10.02
N ASN A 76 -4.34 24.63 9.80
CA ASN A 76 -3.67 25.69 9.04
C ASN A 76 -2.80 25.09 7.91
N GLY A 77 -3.43 24.41 6.96
CA GLY A 77 -2.74 23.85 5.78
C GLY A 77 -2.80 22.33 5.75
N TYR A 78 -1.68 21.70 5.42
CA TYR A 78 -1.58 20.26 5.22
C TYR A 78 -0.47 19.68 6.09
N GLU A 79 -0.77 18.61 6.80
CA GLU A 79 0.18 17.86 7.62
C GLU A 79 0.67 16.64 6.83
N PRO A 80 1.99 16.43 6.69
CA PRO A 80 2.53 15.32 5.92
C PRO A 80 2.22 14.00 6.62
N ASN A 81 1.94 12.95 5.84
CA ASN A 81 1.66 11.62 6.38
C ASN A 81 2.96 10.91 6.78
N ILE A 82 3.60 11.40 7.84
CA ILE A 82 4.86 10.87 8.36
C ILE A 82 4.59 10.13 9.67
N GLY A 83 4.79 8.80 9.67
CA GLY A 83 4.62 7.97 10.86
C GLY A 83 5.75 8.11 11.88
N GLU A 84 6.99 8.24 11.41
CA GLU A 84 8.19 8.23 12.25
C GLU A 84 9.13 9.42 11.96
N PRO A 85 9.92 9.87 12.94
CA PRO A 85 10.93 10.92 12.71
C PRO A 85 12.05 10.45 11.76
N PRO A 86 12.98 11.36 11.38
CA PRO A 86 14.18 10.98 10.64
C PRO A 86 14.94 9.82 11.30
N PRO A 87 15.59 8.94 10.52
CA PRO A 87 15.82 9.07 9.08
C PRO A 87 14.66 8.56 8.20
N PHE A 88 13.65 7.90 8.77
CA PHE A 88 12.63 7.21 7.97
C PHE A 88 11.53 8.14 7.48
N SER A 89 11.05 9.11 8.26
CA SER A 89 10.20 10.22 7.77
C SER A 89 9.21 9.91 6.62
N GLY A 90 8.35 8.89 6.75
CA GLY A 90 7.42 8.48 5.68
C GLY A 90 8.02 7.48 4.69
N ILE A 91 9.06 6.76 5.10
CA ILE A 91 9.65 5.61 4.42
C ILE A 91 9.33 4.38 5.26
N ASP A 92 8.51 3.51 4.68
CA ASP A 92 8.04 2.31 5.35
C ASP A 92 8.29 1.09 4.45
N ALA A 93 8.73 -0.02 5.05
CA ALA A 93 8.74 -1.29 4.35
C ALA A 93 7.38 -1.97 4.57
N MET A 94 6.80 -2.50 3.50
CA MET A 94 5.60 -3.35 3.55
C MET A 94 5.95 -4.75 3.05
N ARG A 95 5.32 -5.76 3.65
CA ARG A 95 5.42 -7.16 3.25
C ARG A 95 4.03 -7.71 2.96
N ILE A 96 3.88 -8.29 1.77
CA ILE A 96 2.65 -8.92 1.31
C ILE A 96 2.95 -10.39 1.07
N THR A 97 2.21 -11.29 1.70
CA THR A 97 2.26 -12.72 1.41
C THR A 97 1.06 -13.12 0.57
N MET A 98 1.31 -13.98 -0.41
CA MET A 98 0.30 -14.40 -1.37
C MET A 98 0.44 -15.88 -1.72
N THR A 99 -0.63 -16.48 -2.23
CA THR A 99 -0.58 -17.80 -2.86
C THR A 99 -1.00 -17.67 -4.33
N ALA A 100 -0.16 -18.20 -5.21
CA ALA A 100 -0.38 -18.25 -6.64
C ALA A 100 -1.50 -19.24 -7.02
N PRO A 101 -2.30 -18.93 -8.06
CA PRO A 101 -3.26 -19.87 -8.60
C PRO A 101 -2.55 -21.13 -9.12
N ALA A 102 -3.23 -22.29 -9.07
CA ALA A 102 -2.68 -23.53 -9.62
C ALA A 102 -2.42 -23.46 -11.13
N LYS A 103 -3.17 -22.61 -11.83
CA LYS A 103 -2.98 -22.29 -13.25
C LYS A 103 -2.96 -20.77 -13.38
N PRO A 104 -1.81 -20.14 -13.68
CA PRO A 104 -1.74 -18.70 -13.93
C PRO A 104 -2.67 -18.31 -15.07
N GLY A 105 -3.53 -17.32 -14.83
CA GLY A 105 -4.34 -16.72 -15.88
C GLY A 105 -3.54 -15.69 -16.70
N PRO A 106 -4.18 -15.06 -17.69
CA PRO A 106 -3.57 -13.99 -18.50
C PRO A 106 -3.12 -12.82 -17.62
N GLN A 107 -1.96 -12.25 -17.90
CA GLN A 107 -1.51 -11.02 -17.23
C GLN A 107 -2.11 -9.80 -17.93
N PHE A 108 -2.67 -8.88 -17.15
CA PHE A 108 -3.12 -7.59 -17.64
C PHE A 108 -1.99 -6.56 -17.48
N PRO A 109 -1.65 -5.78 -18.52
CA PRO A 109 -0.64 -4.75 -18.39
C PRO A 109 -1.14 -3.65 -17.44
N GLN A 110 -0.33 -3.32 -16.44
CA GLN A 110 -0.50 -2.08 -15.67
C GLN A 110 0.03 -0.93 -16.53
N GLN A 111 -0.81 -0.43 -17.44
CA GLN A 111 -0.49 0.72 -18.27
C GLN A 111 -1.76 1.50 -18.57
N GLY A 112 -1.81 2.75 -18.13
CA GLY A 112 -2.88 3.67 -18.53
C GLY A 112 -3.15 4.78 -17.53
N PRO A 113 -4.14 5.64 -17.81
CA PRO A 113 -4.39 6.85 -17.04
C PRO A 113 -5.20 6.62 -15.76
N ALA A 114 -5.81 5.44 -15.58
CA ALA A 114 -6.66 5.18 -14.43
C ALA A 114 -5.82 4.88 -13.18
N ARG A 115 -6.24 5.40 -12.02
CA ARG A 115 -5.55 5.16 -10.74
C ARG A 115 -5.83 3.78 -10.12
N ALA A 116 -6.90 3.15 -10.55
CA ALA A 116 -7.40 1.90 -10.00
C ALA A 116 -7.94 1.00 -11.13
N PRO A 117 -7.87 -0.32 -10.98
CA PRO A 117 -8.39 -1.24 -11.98
C PRO A 117 -9.92 -1.20 -12.03
N SER A 118 -10.49 -1.31 -13.23
CA SER A 118 -11.94 -1.45 -13.44
C SER A 118 -12.40 -2.91 -13.56
N VAL A 119 -11.45 -3.86 -13.53
CA VAL A 119 -11.66 -5.30 -13.66
C VAL A 119 -10.89 -6.04 -12.57
N ASP A 120 -11.17 -7.33 -12.39
CA ASP A 120 -10.38 -8.17 -11.48
C ASP A 120 -8.97 -8.35 -12.03
N VAL A 121 -7.98 -7.95 -11.23
CA VAL A 121 -6.55 -8.02 -11.54
C VAL A 121 -5.79 -8.97 -10.63
N PHE A 122 -6.47 -9.58 -9.65
CA PHE A 122 -5.90 -10.59 -8.78
C PHE A 122 -5.74 -11.92 -9.54
N ASN A 123 -6.60 -12.20 -10.53
CA ASN A 123 -6.41 -13.28 -11.49
C ASN A 123 -6.11 -14.65 -10.81
N GLY A 124 -6.86 -14.94 -9.75
CA GLY A 124 -6.74 -16.16 -8.95
C GLY A 124 -5.63 -16.18 -7.89
N TRP A 125 -4.81 -15.13 -7.80
CA TRP A 125 -3.93 -14.92 -6.66
C TRP A 125 -4.74 -14.64 -5.39
N ARG A 126 -4.23 -15.13 -4.26
CA ARG A 126 -4.79 -14.84 -2.93
C ARG A 126 -3.79 -14.06 -2.09
N ILE A 127 -4.20 -12.93 -1.53
CA ILE A 127 -3.48 -12.21 -0.49
C ILE A 127 -3.78 -12.88 0.84
N THR A 128 -2.74 -13.40 1.48
CA THR A 128 -2.81 -14.17 2.73
C THR A 128 -2.22 -13.42 3.92
N GLY A 129 -1.49 -12.32 3.68
CA GLY A 129 -0.86 -11.53 4.74
C GLY A 129 -0.41 -10.14 4.26
N HIS A 130 -0.47 -9.16 5.15
CA HIS A 130 0.04 -7.80 4.96
C HIS A 130 0.61 -7.26 6.28
N GLN A 131 1.89 -6.85 6.26
CA GLN A 131 2.60 -6.29 7.41
C GLN A 131 3.37 -5.03 6.99
N GLY A 132 3.57 -4.11 7.93
CA GLY A 132 4.29 -2.86 7.66
C GLY A 132 3.61 -1.95 6.63
N GLY A 133 4.35 -0.95 6.15
CA GLY A 133 3.76 0.19 5.46
C GLY A 133 3.03 1.13 6.43
N TYR A 134 2.74 2.33 5.97
CA TYR A 134 2.04 3.36 6.73
C TYR A 134 0.65 2.89 7.19
N PHE A 135 0.01 2.05 6.38
CA PHE A 135 -1.35 1.57 6.63
C PHE A 135 -1.43 0.28 7.46
N ALA A 136 -0.31 -0.37 7.81
CA ALA A 136 -0.37 -1.55 8.68
C ALA A 136 -0.84 -1.19 10.08
N ARG A 137 -1.99 -1.76 10.46
CA ARG A 137 -2.56 -1.55 11.79
C ARG A 137 -1.94 -2.44 12.87
N SER A 138 -1.65 -3.70 12.53
CA SER A 138 -1.00 -4.64 13.44
C SER A 138 0.52 -4.46 13.49
N GLY A 139 1.08 -3.60 12.63
CA GLY A 139 2.51 -3.33 12.55
C GLY A 139 3.27 -4.50 11.93
N VAL A 140 4.40 -4.84 12.56
CA VAL A 140 5.31 -5.91 12.15
C VAL A 140 5.43 -6.89 13.31
N GLY A 141 5.28 -8.19 13.03
CA GLY A 141 5.45 -9.26 14.00
C GLY A 141 6.65 -10.16 13.68
N ASP A 142 6.94 -11.09 14.58
CA ASP A 142 8.10 -12.00 14.52
C ASP A 142 8.14 -12.86 13.25
N GLU A 143 7.01 -13.02 12.55
CA GLU A 143 6.96 -13.75 11.29
C GLU A 143 7.73 -13.05 10.15
N TRP A 144 8.14 -11.78 10.32
CA TRP A 144 8.97 -11.01 9.38
C TRP A 144 10.38 -10.74 9.96
N PRO A 145 11.28 -11.74 9.95
CA PRO A 145 12.59 -11.64 10.61
C PRO A 145 13.51 -10.57 10.01
N ASN A 146 13.37 -10.26 8.72
CA ASN A 146 14.24 -9.32 8.01
C ASN A 146 13.67 -7.89 7.96
N ALA A 147 12.63 -7.57 8.74
CA ALA A 147 11.95 -6.27 8.65
C ALA A 147 12.89 -5.06 8.80
N ILE A 148 13.90 -5.15 9.68
CA ILE A 148 14.89 -4.07 9.87
C ILE A 148 15.77 -3.90 8.61
N GLU A 149 16.22 -5.00 8.00
CA GLU A 149 17.03 -4.97 6.79
C GLU A 149 16.23 -4.45 5.59
N ASP A 150 14.99 -4.90 5.45
CA ASP A 150 14.07 -4.43 4.41
C ASP A 150 13.78 -2.93 4.57
N ARG A 151 13.57 -2.46 5.80
CA ARG A 151 13.38 -1.04 6.10
C ARG A 151 14.61 -0.20 5.75
N ASN A 152 15.80 -0.68 6.09
CA ASN A 152 17.06 -0.01 5.72
C ASN A 152 17.27 -0.01 4.20
N THR A 153 16.86 -1.08 3.51
CA THR A 153 16.88 -1.14 2.04
C THR A 153 15.96 -0.06 1.44
N CYS A 154 14.77 0.13 2.00
CA CYS A 154 13.86 1.19 1.58
C CYS A 154 14.42 2.59 1.83
N LEU A 155 15.05 2.81 2.98
CA LEU A 155 15.74 4.08 3.25
C LEU A 155 16.82 4.38 2.21
N ASN A 156 17.64 3.39 1.86
CA ASN A 156 18.74 3.54 0.89
C ASN A 156 18.25 3.75 -0.56
N LYS A 157 17.04 3.28 -0.89
CA LYS A 157 16.43 3.42 -2.22
C LYS A 157 15.43 4.57 -2.30
N ALA A 158 15.21 5.30 -1.21
CA ALA A 158 14.22 6.36 -1.16
C ALA A 158 14.53 7.45 -2.21
N PRO A 159 13.51 7.95 -2.93
CA PRO A 159 13.69 9.13 -3.77
C PRO A 159 14.01 10.35 -2.90
N GLN A 160 14.42 11.45 -3.55
CA GLN A 160 14.77 12.68 -2.84
C GLN A 160 13.63 13.13 -1.92
N HIS A 161 13.92 13.18 -0.61
CA HIS A 161 12.96 13.54 0.43
C HIS A 161 12.91 15.06 0.64
N PRO A 162 11.72 15.70 0.64
CA PRO A 162 11.57 17.16 0.74
C PRO A 162 11.90 17.80 2.12
N GLY A 163 12.51 17.06 3.04
CA GLY A 163 12.89 17.58 4.37
C GLY A 163 11.70 17.92 5.29
N LEU A 164 10.51 17.41 4.98
CA LEU A 164 9.30 17.61 5.79
C LEU A 164 9.41 16.91 7.15
N VAL A 165 8.77 17.47 8.17
CA VAL A 165 8.76 16.93 9.52
C VAL A 165 7.35 16.58 9.98
N ARG A 166 7.24 15.51 10.77
CA ARG A 166 5.98 15.09 11.40
C ARG A 166 5.37 16.23 12.23
N GLY A 167 4.07 16.45 12.10
CA GLY A 167 3.35 17.54 12.78
C GLY A 167 3.59 18.93 12.18
N GLY A 168 4.45 19.06 11.17
CA GLY A 168 4.63 20.31 10.42
C GLY A 168 3.39 20.65 9.59
N GLN A 169 3.22 21.93 9.26
CA GLN A 169 2.12 22.43 8.45
C GLN A 169 2.66 23.13 7.21
N TYR A 170 2.19 22.70 6.05
CA TYR A 170 2.73 23.10 4.76
C TYR A 170 1.60 23.48 3.78
N PRO A 171 1.88 24.30 2.76
CA PRO A 171 0.90 24.61 1.72
C PRO A 171 0.58 23.38 0.87
N ARG A 172 -0.62 23.35 0.28
CA ARG A 172 -1.07 22.27 -0.63
C ARG A 172 -0.13 22.02 -1.79
N THR A 173 0.60 23.06 -2.23
CA THR A 173 1.53 23.03 -3.36
C THR A 173 2.73 22.11 -3.14
N ASP A 174 3.06 21.82 -1.87
CA ASP A 174 4.20 20.95 -1.53
C ASP A 174 3.85 19.46 -1.73
N PHE A 175 2.56 19.14 -1.93
CA PHE A 175 2.06 17.78 -2.15
C PHE A 175 1.37 17.65 -3.51
N PRO A 176 2.08 17.83 -4.65
CA PRO A 176 1.47 17.70 -5.97
C PRO A 176 0.94 16.28 -6.18
N THR A 177 -0.27 16.17 -6.71
CA THR A 177 -0.84 14.88 -7.13
C THR A 177 -0.37 14.61 -8.54
N GLN A 178 0.48 13.61 -8.69
CA GLN A 178 1.01 13.16 -9.98
C GLN A 178 0.04 12.19 -10.65
N PRO A 179 0.11 12.03 -11.98
CA PRO A 179 -0.59 10.96 -12.67
C PRO A 179 -0.17 9.57 -12.11
N PRO A 180 -1.09 8.59 -12.08
CA PRO A 180 -0.73 7.21 -11.76
C PRO A 180 0.38 6.69 -12.68
N SER A 181 1.36 6.00 -12.11
CA SER A 181 2.44 5.36 -12.87
C SER A 181 2.73 3.97 -12.28
N PRO A 182 2.64 2.88 -13.08
CA PRO A 182 2.31 2.87 -14.51
C PRO A 182 0.80 2.96 -14.82
N GLY A 183 -0.04 2.96 -13.77
CA GLY A 183 -1.49 3.13 -13.84
C GLY A 183 -2.24 1.94 -14.42
N TRP A 184 -3.54 2.11 -14.62
CA TRP A 184 -4.45 1.09 -15.14
C TRP A 184 -5.12 1.54 -16.44
N PRO A 185 -5.52 0.59 -17.30
CA PRO A 185 -6.36 0.90 -18.45
C PRO A 185 -7.62 1.68 -18.04
N ALA A 186 -8.05 2.61 -18.89
CA ALA A 186 -9.33 3.29 -18.69
C ALA A 186 -10.49 2.28 -18.76
N PRO A 187 -11.58 2.48 -18.00
CA PRO A 187 -12.79 1.67 -18.17
C PRO A 187 -13.25 1.79 -19.62
N THR A 188 -13.43 0.67 -20.31
CA THR A 188 -14.14 0.68 -21.59
C THR A 188 -15.56 1.17 -21.32
N ALA A 189 -16.00 2.21 -22.05
CA ALA A 189 -17.38 2.64 -22.00
C ALA A 189 -18.26 1.42 -22.34
N ALA A 190 -19.28 1.16 -21.53
CA ALA A 190 -20.24 0.10 -21.83
C ALA A 190 -20.91 0.45 -23.18
N SER A 191 -20.72 -0.42 -24.17
CA SER A 191 -21.49 -0.42 -25.42
C SER A 191 -22.87 -1.03 -25.19
#